data_AF-A0A960PVW0-F1
#
_entry.id   AF-A0A960PVW0-F1
#
_cell.length_a   1.000
_cell.length_b   1.000
_cell.length_c   1.000
_cell.angle_alpha   90.00
_cell.angle_beta   90.00
_cell.angle_gamma   90.00
#
_symmetry.space_group_name_H-M   'P 1'
#
loop_
_entity.id
_entity.type
_entity.pdbx_description
1 polymer ?
#
loop_
_entity_poly.entity_id
_entity_poly.type
_entity_poly.pdbx_seq_one_letter_code
_entity_poly.pdbx_strand_id
1 'polypeptide(L)'
;MARRFAELHGLSDDDVIIDRSQLEAIQGALYCLQAAIEDVDQDLEGSPSAREVHDALRWLLDNARPAAGLWIEPKAVSDAPLRLPSLDIT
;
A
#
# COMPACT_ATOMS: atom_id res chain seq x y z
N MET A 1 -10.04 -1.31 27.11
CA MET A 1 -8.91 -0.36 27.04
C MET A 1 -8.52 -0.04 25.60
N ALA A 2 -8.31 -1.04 24.73
CA ALA A 2 -7.93 -0.82 23.33
C ALA A 2 -8.90 0.09 22.53
N ARG A 3 -10.22 -0.14 22.60
CA ARG A 3 -11.22 0.68 21.87
C ARG A 3 -11.21 2.15 22.28
N ARG A 4 -11.18 2.41 23.60
CA ARG A 4 -11.11 3.77 24.15
C ARG A 4 -9.81 4.50 23.82
N PHE A 5 -8.71 3.75 23.63
CA PHE A 5 -7.42 4.28 23.21
C PHE A 5 -7.40 4.59 21.71
N ALA A 6 -8.04 3.76 20.89
CA ALA A 6 -8.24 4.02 19.47
C ALA A 6 -9.08 5.29 19.23
N GLU A 7 -10.21 5.44 19.93
CA GLU A 7 -11.05 6.65 19.89
C GLU A 7 -10.27 7.91 20.33
N LEU A 8 -9.46 7.83 21.38
CA LEU A 8 -8.60 8.94 21.84
C LEU A 8 -7.56 9.38 20.81
N HIS A 9 -7.16 8.48 19.91
CA HIS A 9 -6.24 8.75 18.81
C HIS A 9 -6.94 8.99 17.46
N GLY A 10 -8.27 9.16 17.47
CA GLY A 10 -9.06 9.51 16.29
C GLY A 10 -9.28 8.38 15.31
N LEU A 11 -9.07 7.12 15.74
CA LEU A 11 -9.38 5.95 14.93
C LEU A 11 -10.86 5.59 15.12
N SER A 12 -11.59 5.58 14.01
CA SER A 12 -12.95 5.03 13.89
C SER A 12 -12.92 3.52 13.62
N ASP A 13 -14.08 2.87 13.68
CA ASP A 13 -14.21 1.44 13.38
C ASP A 13 -13.86 1.09 11.91
N ASP A 14 -13.85 2.08 11.01
CA ASP A 14 -13.47 1.92 9.60
C ASP A 14 -11.97 2.18 9.33
N ASP A 15 -11.22 2.65 10.34
CA ASP A 15 -9.80 2.95 10.21
C ASP A 15 -8.93 1.72 10.45
N VAL A 16 -7.85 1.61 9.67
CA VAL A 16 -6.89 0.49 9.78
C VAL A 16 -5.50 0.98 10.18
N ILE A 17 -4.81 0.19 10.98
CA ILE A 17 -3.41 0.44 11.34
C ILE A 17 -2.53 -0.34 10.37
N ILE A 18 -1.63 0.35 9.68
CA ILE A 18 -0.63 -0.25 8.80
C ILE A 18 0.76 0.00 9.35
N ASP A 19 1.69 -0.90 9.03
CA ASP A 19 3.09 -0.69 9.37
C ASP A 19 3.67 0.47 8.51
N ARG A 20 4.43 1.36 9.14
CA ARG A 20 5.06 2.50 8.46
C ARG A 20 5.93 2.05 7.29
N SER A 21 6.69 0.97 7.44
CA SER A 21 7.57 0.46 6.39
C SER A 21 6.78 -0.10 5.19
N GLN A 22 5.60 -0.68 5.43
CA GLN A 22 4.70 -1.12 4.36
C GLN A 22 4.15 0.09 3.58
N LEU A 23 3.76 1.16 4.29
CA LEU A 23 3.32 2.40 3.65
C LEU A 23 4.45 3.02 2.80
N GLU A 24 5.66 3.11 3.36
CA GLU A 24 6.83 3.64 2.65
C GLU A 24 7.18 2.80 1.40
N ALA A 25 7.11 1.47 1.50
CA ALA A 25 7.37 0.59 0.37
C ALA A 25 6.39 0.83 -0.80
N ILE A 26 5.11 1.04 -0.50
CA ILE A 26 4.09 1.33 -1.50
C ILE A 26 4.27 2.71 -2.10
N GLN A 27 4.53 3.72 -1.28
CA GLN A 27 4.81 5.06 -1.78
C GLN A 27 6.03 5.07 -2.71
N GLY A 28 7.09 4.35 -2.37
CA GLY A 28 8.27 4.20 -3.22
C GLY A 28 7.95 3.52 -4.55
N ALA A 29 7.21 2.40 -4.54
CA ALA A 29 6.83 1.70 -5.76
C ALA A 29 5.88 2.52 -6.66
N LEU A 30 4.94 3.25 -6.06
CA LEU A 30 4.06 4.17 -6.79
C LEU A 30 4.83 5.33 -7.40
N TYR A 31 5.83 5.86 -6.69
CA TYR A 31 6.70 6.90 -7.22
C TYR A 31 7.48 6.41 -8.46
N CYS A 32 8.07 5.20 -8.39
CA CYS A 32 8.75 4.61 -9.56
C CYS A 32 7.80 4.36 -10.73
N LEU A 33 6.57 3.89 -10.47
CA LEU A 33 5.56 3.71 -11.51
C LEU A 33 5.17 5.05 -12.14
N GLN A 34 4.98 6.09 -11.34
CA GLN A 34 4.64 7.42 -11.85
C GLN A 34 5.77 7.95 -12.75
N ALA A 35 7.02 7.86 -12.32
CA ALA A 35 8.17 8.27 -13.13
C ALA A 35 8.24 7.49 -14.45
N ALA A 36 8.00 6.17 -14.42
CA ALA A 36 7.98 5.36 -15.64
C ALA A 36 6.84 5.73 -16.60
N ILE A 37 5.68 6.17 -16.09
CA ILE A 37 4.60 6.69 -16.92
C ILE A 37 5.02 8.00 -17.58
N GLU A 38 5.61 8.92 -16.82
CA GLU A 38 6.11 10.20 -17.33
C GLU A 38 7.17 10.01 -18.42
N ASP A 39 8.11 9.07 -18.23
CA ASP A 39 9.11 8.71 -19.23
C ASP A 39 8.47 8.18 -20.52
N VAL A 40 7.51 7.26 -20.40
CA VAL A 40 6.83 6.66 -21.56
C VAL A 40 5.97 7.68 -22.31
N ASP A 41 5.30 8.57 -21.60
CA ASP A 41 4.54 9.65 -22.24
C ASP A 41 5.46 10.52 -23.10
N GLN A 42 6.67 10.83 -22.62
CA GLN A 42 7.69 11.59 -23.37
C GLN A 42 8.26 10.79 -24.55
N ASP A 43 8.62 9.52 -24.32
CA ASP A 43 9.23 8.65 -25.34
C ASP A 43 8.28 8.38 -26.52
N LEU A 44 6.97 8.42 -26.29
CA LEU A 44 5.96 8.13 -27.30
C LEU A 44 5.36 9.39 -27.96
N GLU A 45 5.87 10.58 -27.66
CA GLU A 45 5.42 11.80 -28.34
C GLU A 45 5.71 11.74 -29.86
N GLY A 46 4.75 12.20 -30.67
CA GLY A 46 4.91 12.31 -32.12
C GLY A 46 4.54 11.04 -32.90
N SER A 47 5.53 10.36 -33.48
CA SER A 47 5.30 9.18 -34.33
C SER A 47 6.38 8.12 -34.06
N PRO A 48 6.32 7.47 -32.89
CA PRO A 48 7.31 6.48 -32.49
C PRO A 48 7.26 5.25 -33.40
N SER A 49 8.42 4.68 -33.64
CA SER A 49 8.58 3.40 -34.30
C SER A 49 8.04 2.26 -33.42
N ALA A 50 7.73 1.13 -34.04
CA ALA A 50 7.32 -0.07 -33.30
C ALA A 50 8.37 -0.54 -32.27
N ARG A 51 9.65 -0.25 -32.52
CA ARG A 51 10.74 -0.56 -31.59
C ARG A 51 10.70 0.33 -30.35
N GLU A 52 10.51 1.63 -30.52
CA GLU A 52 10.39 2.59 -29.40
C GLU A 52 9.17 2.26 -28.54
N VAL A 53 8.03 1.91 -29.16
CA VAL A 53 6.84 1.42 -28.42
C VAL A 53 7.15 0.17 -27.61
N HIS A 54 7.86 -0.79 -28.18
CA HIS A 54 8.23 -2.02 -27.47
C HIS A 54 9.17 -1.74 -26.30
N ASP A 55 10.17 -0.87 -26.49
CA ASP A 55 11.14 -0.54 -25.47
C ASP A 55 10.51 0.25 -24.32
N ALA A 56 9.62 1.21 -24.63
CA ALA A 56 8.81 1.95 -23.67
C ALA A 56 7.87 1.03 -22.87
N LEU A 57 7.19 0.09 -23.53
CA LEU A 57 6.32 -0.87 -22.85
C LEU A 57 7.11 -1.78 -21.91
N ARG A 58 8.29 -2.25 -22.34
CA ARG A 58 9.17 -3.06 -21.48
C ARG A 58 9.60 -2.26 -20.25
N TRP A 59 10.02 -1.01 -20.42
CA TRP A 59 10.38 -0.11 -19.32
C TRP A 59 9.23 0.07 -18.32
N LEU A 60 8.02 0.35 -18.82
CA LEU A 60 6.84 0.50 -17.98
C LEU A 60 6.54 -0.78 -17.18
N LEU A 61 6.58 -1.94 -17.82
CA LEU A 61 6.30 -3.22 -17.15
C LEU A 61 7.34 -3.55 -16.09
N ASP A 62 8.62 -3.28 -16.34
CA ASP A 62 9.69 -3.51 -15.37
C ASP A 62 9.48 -2.65 -14.11
N ASN A 63 9.01 -1.42 -14.26
CA ASN A 63 8.71 -0.50 -13.14
C ASN A 63 7.33 -0.72 -12.49
N ALA A 64 6.35 -1.28 -13.22
CA ALA A 64 5.02 -1.58 -12.70
C ALA A 64 4.96 -2.87 -11.88
N ARG A 65 5.79 -3.87 -12.20
CA ARG A 65 5.80 -5.19 -11.53
C ARG A 65 6.02 -5.11 -10.02
N PRO A 66 6.96 -4.29 -9.49
CA PRO A 66 7.11 -4.10 -8.05
C PRO A 66 5.80 -3.65 -7.40
N ALA A 67 5.13 -2.64 -7.94
CA ALA A 67 3.86 -2.13 -7.42
C ALA A 67 2.76 -3.20 -7.47
N ALA A 68 2.67 -3.97 -8.56
CA ALA A 68 1.70 -5.06 -8.71
C ALA A 68 1.92 -6.22 -7.73
N GLY A 69 3.14 -6.39 -7.22
CA GLY A 69 3.49 -7.41 -6.22
C GLY A 69 3.27 -6.98 -4.77
N LEU A 70 2.94 -5.71 -4.52
CA LEU A 70 2.76 -5.21 -3.16
C LEU A 70 1.34 -5.48 -2.65
N TRP A 71 1.29 -5.92 -1.39
CA TRP A 71 0.06 -6.13 -0.66
C TRP A 71 0.19 -5.53 0.74
N ILE A 72 -0.78 -4.72 1.14
CA ILE A 72 -0.86 -4.19 2.51
C ILE A 72 -1.62 -5.21 3.34
N GLU A 73 -1.06 -5.57 4.48
CA GLU A 73 -1.78 -6.28 5.53
C GLU A 73 -2.26 -5.29 6.60
N PRO A 74 -3.53 -4.86 6.59
CA PRO A 74 -4.05 -3.96 7.59
C PRO A 74 -4.23 -4.71 8.91
N LYS A 75 -3.79 -4.10 10.00
CA LYS A 75 -4.05 -4.61 11.34
C LYS A 75 -5.38 -4.05 11.82
N ALA A 76 -6.40 -4.90 11.81
CA ALA A 76 -7.67 -4.57 12.46
C ALA A 76 -7.44 -4.44 13.97
N VAL A 77 -8.04 -3.43 14.59
CA VAL A 77 -8.20 -3.41 16.05
C VAL A 77 -9.21 -4.50 16.37
N SER A 78 -8.72 -5.69 16.73
CA SER A 78 -9.57 -6.85 17.02
C SER A 78 -10.67 -6.49 18.02
N ASP A 79 -11.94 -6.71 17.63
CA ASP A 79 -13.11 -6.64 18.51
C ASP A 79 -13.24 -7.93 19.36
N ALA A 80 -12.15 -8.67 19.58
CA ALA A 80 -12.17 -9.84 20.43
C ALA A 80 -12.65 -9.44 21.83
N PRO A 81 -13.75 -10.03 22.35
CA PRO A 81 -14.22 -9.73 23.68
C PRO A 81 -13.10 -10.04 24.67
N LEU A 82 -12.75 -9.06 25.50
CA LEU A 82 -11.84 -9.23 26.63
C LEU A 82 -12.38 -10.39 27.48
N ARG A 83 -11.81 -11.59 27.33
CA ARG A 83 -12.01 -12.66 28.31
C ARG A 83 -11.30 -12.22 29.58
N LEU A 84 -12.08 -11.66 30.51
CA LEU A 84 -11.63 -11.47 31.88
C LEU A 84 -11.30 -12.86 32.44
N PRO A 85 -10.12 -13.06 33.07
CA PRO A 85 -9.83 -14.30 33.77
C PRO A 85 -10.86 -14.49 34.88
N SER A 86 -11.43 -15.69 34.97
CA SER A 86 -12.31 -16.08 36.07
C SER A 86 -11.56 -15.88 37.38
N LEU A 87 -11.97 -14.90 38.17
CA LEU A 87 -11.56 -14.79 39.56
C LEU A 87 -12.33 -15.87 40.32
N ASP A 88 -11.69 -17.04 40.48
CA ASP A 88 -12.12 -18.03 41.45
C ASP A 88 -11.89 -17.43 42.85
N ILE A 89 -12.94 -16.83 43.42
CA ILE A 89 -12.99 -16.48 44.84
C ILE A 89 -13.80 -17.59 45.52
N THR A 90 -13.08 -18.51 46.15
CA THR A 90 -13.60 -19.42 47.19
C THR A 90 -13.85 -18.64 48.47
#